data_AF-A0A7J4QJT6-F1
#
_entry.id   AF-A0A7J4QJT6-F1
#
_cell.length_a   1.000
_cell.length_b   1.000
_cell.length_c   1.000
_cell.angle_alpha   90.00
_cell.angle_beta   90.00
_cell.angle_gamma   90.00
#
_symmetry.space_group_name_H-M   'P 1'
#
loop_
_entity.id
_entity.type
_entity.pdbx_description
1 polymer ?
#
loop_
_entity_poly.entity_id
_entity_poly.type
_entity_poly.pdbx_seq_one_letter_code
_entity_poly.pdbx_strand_id
1 'polypeptide(L)'
;DVDANVKPDTRRPIENVVWPEGIAPGGVYQVYVHHYKKHAKRRSRDPTRFSIIINAGDDIREYTGEMSAGDPIKKVCEFTVDPPEVRAARRAELHAQLAAADEALATGKFQIAPASESEDEPEDEPAIELPPAPDLDEMAAAEEEAEPEPEPEPE
;
A
#
# COMPACT_ATOMS: atom_id res chain seq x y z
N ASP A 1 -16.89 18.95 4.94
CA ASP A 1 -15.58 19.18 5.56
C ASP A 1 -15.78 19.09 7.07
N VAL A 2 -14.98 18.26 7.75
CA VAL A 2 -15.13 18.02 9.20
C VAL A 2 -14.01 18.77 9.89
N ASP A 3 -14.26 20.04 10.17
CA ASP A 3 -13.32 20.93 10.85
C ASP A 3 -13.45 20.75 12.37
N ALA A 4 -12.47 20.09 12.97
CA ALA A 4 -12.46 19.76 14.39
C ALA A 4 -12.18 20.96 15.30
N ASN A 5 -11.87 22.15 14.76
CA ASN A 5 -11.61 23.35 15.57
C ASN A 5 -12.87 24.05 16.07
N VAL A 6 -14.03 23.79 15.48
CA VAL A 6 -15.25 24.55 15.80
C VAL A 6 -16.28 23.71 16.54
N LYS A 7 -16.52 22.43 16.17
CA LYS A 7 -17.28 21.45 16.98
C LYS A 7 -16.85 20.01 16.61
N PRO A 8 -16.59 19.12 17.59
CA PRO A 8 -16.18 17.76 17.30
C PRO A 8 -17.38 16.88 16.91
N ASP A 9 -17.63 16.72 15.61
CA ASP A 9 -18.52 15.67 15.09
C ASP A 9 -17.89 14.27 15.20
N THR A 10 -16.57 14.21 15.39
CA THR A 10 -15.79 12.99 15.60
C THR A 10 -15.03 13.04 16.92
N ARG A 11 -14.93 11.89 17.59
CA ARG A 11 -14.11 11.71 18.80
C ARG A 11 -12.62 11.53 18.48
N ARG A 12 -12.26 11.28 17.23
CA ARG A 12 -10.88 11.07 16.78
C ARG A 12 -10.33 12.39 16.22
N PRO A 13 -9.12 12.82 16.60
CA PRO A 13 -8.49 14.00 15.99
C PRO A 13 -8.21 13.67 14.52
N ILE A 14 -8.83 14.43 13.61
CA ILE A 14 -8.72 14.28 12.16
C ILE A 14 -8.52 15.69 11.60
N GLU A 15 -7.51 15.85 10.75
CA GLU A 15 -7.19 17.08 10.06
C GLU A 15 -7.17 16.78 8.56
N ASN A 16 -7.90 17.57 7.78
CA ASN A 16 -8.05 17.36 6.34
C ASN A 16 -7.58 18.60 5.57
N VAL A 17 -6.76 18.38 4.53
CA VAL A 17 -6.44 19.40 3.54
C VAL A 17 -6.95 18.88 2.20
N VAL A 18 -7.98 19.53 1.66
CA VAL A 18 -8.63 19.12 0.42
C VAL A 18 -8.61 20.28 -0.57
N TRP A 19 -8.03 20.03 -1.74
CA TRP A 19 -8.14 20.94 -2.87
C TRP A 19 -9.34 20.54 -3.73
N PRO A 20 -10.16 21.50 -4.19
CA PRO A 20 -11.22 21.19 -5.14
C PRO A 20 -10.63 20.61 -6.43
N GLU A 21 -11.46 19.82 -7.12
CA GLU A 21 -11.06 19.11 -8.32
C GLU A 21 -10.50 20.06 -9.39
N GLY A 22 -9.28 19.78 -9.87
CA GLY A 22 -8.63 20.59 -10.92
C GLY A 22 -8.07 21.93 -10.43
N ILE A 23 -8.21 22.30 -9.15
CA ILE A 23 -7.73 23.60 -8.62
C ILE A 23 -6.38 23.48 -7.91
N ALA A 24 -6.00 22.28 -7.44
CA ALA A 24 -4.74 22.08 -6.74
C ALA A 24 -3.54 22.61 -7.58
N PRO A 25 -2.73 23.55 -7.05
CA PRO A 25 -1.57 24.06 -7.76
C PRO A 25 -0.58 22.95 -8.10
N GLY A 26 0.03 23.02 -9.27
CA GLY A 26 1.15 22.15 -9.60
C GLY A 26 2.38 22.51 -8.76
N GLY A 27 3.14 21.51 -8.32
CA GLY A 27 4.37 21.74 -7.55
C GLY A 27 4.74 20.59 -6.62
N VAL A 28 5.78 20.82 -5.82
CA VAL A 28 6.29 19.87 -4.83
C VAL A 28 5.63 20.16 -3.48
N TYR A 29 4.93 19.15 -2.97
CA TYR A 29 4.26 19.18 -1.67
C TYR A 29 5.07 18.36 -0.66
N GLN A 30 5.31 18.96 0.50
CA GLN A 30 6.00 18.32 1.61
C GLN A 30 5.04 18.22 2.80
N VAL A 31 4.88 17.01 3.33
CA VAL A 31 4.00 16.77 4.46
C VAL A 31 4.84 16.62 5.71
N TYR A 32 4.54 17.49 6.68
CA TYR A 32 5.17 17.52 7.97
C TYR A 32 4.15 17.23 9.06
N VAL A 33 4.59 16.51 10.09
CA VAL A 33 3.78 16.25 11.28
C VAL A 33 4.46 16.88 12.46
N HIS A 34 3.69 17.59 13.27
CA HIS A 34 4.16 18.19 14.50
C HIS A 34 3.19 17.92 15.65
N HIS A 35 3.72 17.52 16.80
CA HIS A 35 2.94 17.24 18.00
C HIS A 35 3.13 18.39 18.99
N TYR A 36 2.34 19.44 18.80
CA TYR A 36 2.45 20.69 19.55
C TYR A 36 2.29 20.52 21.07
N LYS A 37 1.29 19.75 21.48
CA LYS A 37 0.97 19.60 22.91
C LYS A 37 0.19 18.32 23.17
N LYS A 38 0.63 17.59 24.18
CA LYS A 38 -0.12 16.47 24.73
C LYS A 38 -1.23 16.97 25.67
N HIS A 39 -2.44 16.46 25.50
CA HIS A 39 -3.48 16.65 26.50
C HIS A 39 -3.16 15.84 27.77
N ALA A 40 -3.06 16.51 28.92
CA ALA A 40 -2.74 15.91 30.23
C ALA A 40 -3.91 15.12 30.85
N LYS A 41 -4.58 14.27 30.08
CA LYS A 41 -5.58 13.34 30.60
C LYS A 41 -4.91 12.04 31.03
N ARG A 42 -5.42 11.42 32.11
CA ARG A 42 -4.88 10.20 32.75
C ARG A 42 -4.72 8.99 31.79
N ARG A 43 -5.36 9.00 30.61
CA ARG A 43 -5.27 7.97 29.57
C ARG A 43 -4.64 8.46 28.26
N SER A 44 -3.94 9.58 28.27
CA SER A 44 -3.19 10.05 27.09
C SER A 44 -2.00 9.14 26.85
N ARG A 45 -2.11 8.30 25.81
CA ARG A 45 -1.07 7.36 25.41
C ARG A 45 -0.02 8.11 24.60
N ASP A 46 1.24 7.90 24.97
CA ASP A 46 2.43 8.47 24.35
C ASP A 46 3.38 7.29 24.14
N PRO A 47 3.88 7.06 22.92
CA PRO A 47 3.80 7.89 21.71
C PRO A 47 2.40 7.99 21.07
N THR A 48 2.12 9.12 20.41
CA THR A 48 0.86 9.37 19.68
C THR A 48 0.95 8.81 18.26
N ARG A 49 0.05 7.88 17.94
CA ARG A 49 -0.03 7.26 16.61
C ARG A 49 -0.80 8.16 15.65
N PHE A 50 -0.30 8.30 14.43
CA PHE A 50 -0.98 8.99 13.34
C PHE A 50 -0.96 8.13 12.07
N SER A 51 -2.00 8.26 11.25
CA SER A 51 -2.05 7.76 9.87
C SER A 51 -2.34 8.94 8.96
N ILE A 52 -1.65 9.00 7.83
CA ILE A 52 -1.76 10.04 6.81
C ILE A 52 -2.06 9.34 5.50
N ILE A 53 -3.15 9.75 4.86
CA ILE A 53 -3.52 9.29 3.53
C ILE A 53 -3.37 10.49 2.60
N ILE A 54 -2.55 10.31 1.56
CA ILE A 54 -2.32 11.32 0.54
C ILE A 54 -2.88 10.79 -0.76
N ASN A 55 -3.76 11.59 -1.36
CA ASN A 55 -4.27 11.34 -2.70
C ASN A 55 -3.68 12.42 -3.62
N ALA A 56 -2.69 12.02 -4.43
CA ALA A 56 -2.02 12.89 -5.41
C ALA A 56 -2.63 12.77 -6.82
N GLY A 57 -3.92 12.45 -6.92
CA GLY A 57 -4.65 12.29 -8.18
C GLY A 57 -4.67 10.84 -8.67
N ASP A 58 -3.50 10.30 -8.97
CA ASP A 58 -3.35 8.93 -9.48
C ASP A 58 -2.80 7.97 -8.43
N ASP A 59 -1.98 8.49 -7.51
CA ASP A 59 -1.36 7.72 -6.43
C ASP A 59 -2.04 8.00 -5.10
N ILE A 60 -2.59 6.96 -4.48
CA ILE A 60 -3.00 6.97 -3.07
C ILE A 60 -1.88 6.33 -2.25
N ARG A 61 -1.33 7.07 -1.29
CA ARG A 61 -0.28 6.58 -0.39
C ARG A 61 -0.73 6.74 1.06
N GLU A 62 -0.57 5.68 1.83
CA GLU A 62 -0.81 5.69 3.27
C GLU A 62 0.53 5.63 4.02
N TYR A 63 0.69 6.52 4.99
CA TYR A 63 1.83 6.56 5.89
C TYR A 63 1.35 6.44 7.32
N THR A 64 1.89 5.48 8.06
CA THR A 64 1.65 5.34 9.49
C THR A 64 2.89 5.72 10.27
N GLY A 65 2.69 6.32 11.44
CA GLY A 65 3.79 6.74 12.28
C GLY A 65 3.37 6.96 13.73
N GLU A 66 4.36 7.12 14.59
CA GLU A 66 4.19 7.49 15.98
C GLU A 66 5.09 8.68 16.30
N MET A 67 4.64 9.60 17.15
CA MET A 67 5.42 10.77 17.58
C MET A 67 5.07 11.19 19.00
N SER A 68 6.07 11.62 19.75
CA SER A 68 5.95 12.01 21.16
C SER A 68 5.89 13.52 21.32
N ALA A 69 5.48 14.00 22.50
CA ALA A 69 5.41 15.44 22.78
C ALA A 69 6.81 16.01 23.01
N GLY A 70 7.23 16.93 22.12
CA GLY A 70 8.57 17.53 22.16
C GLY A 70 9.53 16.98 21.10
N ASP A 71 9.12 15.99 20.32
CA ASP A 71 9.89 15.57 19.14
C ASP A 71 9.93 16.71 18.10
N PRO A 72 11.05 16.88 17.38
CA PRO A 72 11.13 17.86 16.29
C PRO A 72 10.12 17.54 15.19
N ILE A 73 9.74 18.56 14.42
CA ILE A 73 8.85 18.40 13.26
C ILE A 73 9.38 17.32 12.31
N LYS A 74 8.57 16.31 12.02
CA LYS A 74 8.97 15.16 11.21
C LYS A 74 8.47 15.33 9.78
N LYS A 75 9.38 15.29 8.80
CA LYS A 75 9.01 15.13 7.38
C LYS A 75 8.58 13.69 7.15
N VAL A 76 7.34 13.49 6.71
CA VAL A 76 6.80 12.15 6.44
C VAL A 76 7.05 11.76 5.00
N CYS A 77 6.70 12.65 4.07
CA CYS A 77 6.86 12.40 2.66
C CYS A 77 6.95 13.71 1.87
N GLU A 78 7.41 13.56 0.63
CA GLU A 78 7.39 14.59 -0.39
C GLU A 78 6.80 13.98 -1.65
N PHE A 79 5.91 14.70 -2.32
CA PHE A 79 5.31 14.27 -3.57
C PHE A 79 5.15 15.46 -4.52
N THR A 80 5.17 15.17 -5.82
CA THR A 80 4.98 16.19 -6.86
C THR A 80 3.58 16.05 -7.42
N VAL A 81 2.91 17.18 -7.63
CA VAL A 81 1.59 17.25 -8.26
C VAL A 81 1.72 18.00 -9.58
N ASP A 82 1.18 17.41 -10.64
CA ASP A 82 1.20 18.02 -11.96
C ASP A 82 0.30 19.27 -12.03
N PRO A 83 0.64 20.24 -12.90
CA PRO A 83 -0.20 21.40 -13.15
C PRO A 83 -1.63 21.01 -13.51
N PRO A 84 -2.62 21.86 -13.17
CA PRO A 84 -4.03 21.55 -13.39
C PRO A 84 -4.37 21.29 -14.87
N GLU A 85 -3.67 21.95 -15.81
CA GLU A 85 -3.86 21.77 -17.25
C GLU A 85 -3.49 20.35 -17.71
N VAL A 86 -2.34 19.84 -17.27
CA VAL A 86 -1.85 18.50 -17.60
C VAL A 86 -2.80 17.44 -17.02
N ARG A 87 -3.25 17.65 -15.79
CA ARG A 87 -4.23 16.74 -15.14
C ARG A 87 -5.58 16.76 -15.83
N ALA A 88 -6.05 17.93 -16.29
CA ALA A 88 -7.29 18.04 -17.04
C ALA A 88 -7.20 17.31 -18.39
N ALA A 89 -6.09 17.46 -19.11
CA ALA A 89 -5.86 16.76 -20.38
C ALA A 89 -5.81 15.23 -20.19
N ARG A 90 -5.04 14.74 -19.22
CA ARG A 90 -4.96 13.30 -18.89
C ARG A 90 -6.31 12.72 -18.51
N ARG A 91 -7.12 13.47 -17.75
CA ARG A 91 -8.48 13.05 -17.38
C ARG A 91 -9.41 12.99 -18.58
N ALA A 92 -9.35 13.97 -19.48
CA ALA A 92 -10.16 13.97 -20.69
C ALA A 92 -9.82 12.78 -21.60
N GLU A 93 -8.54 12.45 -21.72
CA GLU A 93 -8.09 11.28 -22.46
C GLU A 93 -8.58 9.97 -21.83
N LEU A 94 -8.40 9.81 -20.51
CA LEU A 94 -8.83 8.61 -19.80
C LEU A 94 -10.36 8.43 -19.86
N HIS A 95 -11.11 9.53 -19.78
CA HIS A 95 -12.56 9.50 -19.97
C HIS A 95 -12.96 9.09 -21.40
N ALA A 96 -12.24 9.55 -22.42
CA ALA A 96 -12.47 9.11 -23.80
C ALA A 96 -12.17 7.62 -23.99
N GLN A 97 -11.10 7.11 -23.37
CA GLN A 97 -10.78 5.68 -23.39
C GLN A 97 -11.84 4.83 -22.70
N LEU A 98 -12.34 5.27 -21.54
CA LEU A 98 -13.44 4.59 -20.84
C LEU A 98 -14.72 4.57 -21.68
N ALA A 99 -15.08 5.70 -22.29
CA ALA A 99 -16.25 5.76 -23.17
C ALA A 99 -16.13 4.82 -24.39
N ALA A 100 -14.93 4.74 -24.99
CA ALA A 100 -14.66 3.82 -26.10
C ALA A 100 -14.71 2.35 -25.64
N ALA A 101 -14.21 2.04 -24.45
CA ALA A 101 -14.28 0.70 -23.87
C ALA A 101 -15.73 0.27 -23.58
N ASP A 102 -16.54 1.18 -23.03
CA ASP A 102 -17.98 0.94 -22.79
C ASP A 102 -18.73 0.71 -24.11
N GLU A 103 -18.42 1.46 -25.17
CA GLU A 103 -19.01 1.24 -26.51
C GLU A 103 -18.58 -0.11 -27.10
N ALA A 104 -17.32 -0.49 -26.97
CA ALA A 104 -16.82 -1.78 -27.43
C ALA A 104 -17.47 -2.96 -26.69
N LEU A 105 -17.70 -2.82 -25.37
CA LEU A 105 -18.43 -3.80 -24.57
C LEU A 105 -19.90 -3.87 -24.98
N ALA A 106 -20.55 -2.73 -25.20
CA ALA A 106 -21.96 -2.64 -25.61
C ALA A 106 -22.21 -3.22 -27.01
N THR A 107 -21.25 -3.07 -27.94
CA THR A 107 -21.33 -3.62 -29.30
C THR A 107 -20.88 -5.08 -29.40
N GLY A 108 -20.46 -5.70 -28.28
CA GLY A 108 -20.01 -7.09 -28.26
C GLY A 108 -18.71 -7.34 -29.04
N LYS A 109 -17.98 -6.29 -29.39
CA LYS A 109 -16.69 -6.35 -30.10
C LYS A 109 -15.53 -6.51 -29.12
N PHE A 110 -15.65 -7.43 -28.17
CA PHE A 110 -14.55 -7.80 -27.29
C PHE A 110 -13.58 -8.68 -28.07
N GLN A 111 -12.61 -8.06 -28.74
CA GLN A 111 -11.46 -8.80 -29.27
C GLN A 111 -10.49 -9.02 -28.11
N ILE A 112 -10.46 -10.24 -27.58
CA ILE A 112 -9.27 -10.74 -26.89
C ILE A 112 -8.18 -10.69 -27.94
N ALA A 113 -7.30 -9.69 -27.88
CA ALA A 113 -6.03 -9.82 -28.55
C ALA A 113 -5.39 -11.08 -27.98
N PRO A 114 -5.06 -12.12 -28.78
CA PRO A 114 -4.07 -13.06 -28.31
C PRO A 114 -2.88 -12.19 -27.90
N ALA A 115 -2.32 -12.46 -26.72
CA ALA A 115 -1.04 -11.90 -26.33
C ALA A 115 -0.16 -11.96 -27.58
N SER A 116 0.22 -10.79 -28.11
CA SER A 116 1.33 -10.78 -29.04
C SER A 116 2.46 -11.31 -28.19
N GLU A 117 2.79 -12.57 -28.42
CA GLU A 117 4.08 -13.14 -28.08
C GLU A 117 5.09 -12.17 -28.70
N SER A 118 5.50 -11.16 -27.93
CA SER A 118 6.81 -10.59 -28.12
C SER A 118 7.76 -11.73 -27.78
N GLU A 119 8.17 -12.45 -28.82
CA GLU A 119 9.39 -13.26 -28.86
C GLU A 119 10.58 -12.31 -28.67
N ASP A 120 10.72 -11.78 -27.46
CA ASP A 120 11.94 -11.18 -26.95
C ASP A 120 12.24 -11.95 -25.66
N GLU A 121 12.72 -13.18 -25.82
CA GLU A 121 13.47 -13.87 -24.78
C GLU A 121 14.80 -13.12 -24.59
N PRO A 122 15.09 -12.53 -23.43
CA PRO A 122 16.48 -12.37 -23.04
C PRO A 122 17.02 -13.75 -22.66
N GLU A 123 17.66 -14.43 -23.62
CA GLU A 123 18.57 -15.55 -23.36
C GLU A 123 19.75 -15.03 -22.49
N ASP A 124 19.60 -15.01 -21.16
CA ASP A 124 20.72 -15.10 -20.21
C ASP A 124 20.19 -15.15 -18.75
N GLU A 125 19.61 -16.27 -18.34
CA GLU A 125 19.59 -16.64 -16.92
C GLU A 125 20.68 -17.68 -16.65
N PRO A 126 21.67 -17.42 -15.77
CA PRO A 126 22.62 -18.43 -15.38
C PRO A 126 21.89 -19.52 -14.59
N ALA A 127 21.90 -20.74 -15.14
CA ALA A 127 21.33 -21.93 -14.51
C ALA A 127 21.83 -22.06 -13.07
N ILE A 128 20.94 -21.80 -12.11
CA ILE A 128 21.15 -22.14 -10.71
C ILE A 128 20.87 -23.65 -10.62
N GLU A 129 21.92 -24.47 -10.55
CA GLU A 129 21.80 -25.89 -10.23
C GLU A 129 21.23 -26.04 -8.80
N LEU A 130 19.90 -26.10 -8.69
CA LEU A 130 19.26 -26.58 -7.49
C LEU A 130 19.59 -28.08 -7.34
N PRO A 131 20.05 -28.53 -6.16
CA PRO A 131 20.26 -29.95 -5.93
C PRO A 131 18.93 -30.70 -6.12
N PRO A 132 18.96 -31.94 -6.63
CA PRO A 132 17.75 -32.74 -6.76
C PRO A 132 17.08 -32.88 -5.40
N ALA A 133 15.75 -32.69 -5.39
CA ALA A 133 14.96 -32.89 -4.19
C ALA A 133 15.18 -34.32 -3.65
N PRO A 134 15.32 -34.49 -2.32
CA PRO A 134 15.43 -35.82 -1.74
C PRO A 134 14.15 -36.63 -2.05
N ASP A 135 14.34 -37.90 -2.40
CA ASP A 135 13.26 -38.80 -2.78
C ASP A 135 12.34 -39.04 -1.56
N LEU A 136 11.10 -38.59 -1.67
CA LEU A 136 10.11 -38.63 -0.58
C LEU A 136 9.75 -40.06 -0.17
N ASP A 137 10.00 -41.04 -1.04
CA ASP A 137 9.76 -42.46 -0.77
C ASP A 137 10.79 -43.06 0.20
N GLU A 138 11.99 -42.46 0.35
CA GLU A 138 13.03 -42.97 1.25
C GLU A 138 12.83 -42.52 2.71
N MET A 139 12.13 -41.39 2.93
CA MET A 139 11.82 -40.91 4.28
C MET A 139 10.64 -41.63 4.95
N ALA A 140 9.71 -42.18 4.17
CA ALA A 140 8.57 -42.92 4.71
C ALA A 140 8.96 -44.31 5.26
N ALA A 141 10.07 -44.89 4.77
CA ALA A 141 10.56 -46.19 5.21
C ALA A 141 11.33 -46.13 6.55
N ALA A 142 11.76 -44.94 6.98
CA ALA A 142 12.50 -44.76 8.24
C ALA A 142 11.60 -44.56 9.47
N GLU A 143 10.27 -44.44 9.30
CA GLU A 143 9.31 -44.33 10.42
C GLU A 143 8.72 -45.68 10.87
N GLU A 144 9.00 -46.80 10.19
CA GLU A 144 8.38 -48.12 10.46
C GLU A 144 9.30 -49.16 11.14
N GLU A 145 10.40 -48.77 11.80
CA GLU A 145 11.10 -49.66 12.74
C GLU A 145 11.55 -48.91 14.01
N ALA A 146 10.58 -48.61 14.88
CA ALA A 146 10.85 -48.37 16.30
C ALA A 146 9.63 -48.79 17.13
N GLU A 147 9.39 -50.11 17.20
CA GLU A 147 8.51 -50.67 18.24
C GLU A 147 9.13 -50.46 19.64
N PRO A 148 8.29 -50.26 20.68
CA PRO A 148 8.72 -49.92 22.03
C PRO A 148 9.05 -51.18 22.85
N GLU A 149 10.19 -51.20 23.53
CA GLU A 149 10.46 -52.17 24.60
C GLU A 149 10.54 -51.51 25.99
N PRO A 150 10.16 -52.26 27.04
CA PRO A 150 9.41 -51.72 28.18
C PRO A 150 10.27 -51.32 29.38
N GLU A 151 9.68 -50.51 30.25
CA GLU A 151 10.20 -50.20 31.60
C GLU A 151 10.51 -51.48 32.41
N PRO A 152 11.53 -51.39 33.29
CA PRO A 152 11.37 -51.97 34.61
C PRO A 152 11.63 -50.94 35.74
N GLU A 153 10.63 -50.75 36.60
CA GLU A 153 10.79 -50.39 38.02
C GLU A 153 11.47 -51.56 38.80
N PRO A 154 11.68 -51.48 40.13
CA PRO A 154 12.41 -50.49 40.94
C PRO A 154 13.45 -51.20 41.88
N GLU A 155 14.35 -50.44 42.51
CA GLU A 155 14.92 -50.77 43.85
C GLU A 155 15.20 -49.49 44.66
#